data_AF-A0AAD6USE7-F1
#
_entry.id   AF-A0AAD6USE7-F1
#
_cell.length_a   1.000
_cell.length_b   1.000
_cell.length_c   1.000
_cell.angle_alpha   90.00
_cell.angle_beta   90.00
_cell.angle_gamma   90.00
#
_symmetry.space_group_name_H-M   'P 1'
#
loop_
_entity.id
_entity.type
_entity.pdbx_description
1 polymer ?
#
loop_
_entity_poly.entity_id
_entity_poly.type
_entity_poly.pdbx_seq_one_letter_code
_entity_poly.pdbx_strand_id
1 'polypeptide(L)'
;PSTPTRRRIRDPEIDPELYTPSKRMRLMTSALASTSSGSFLVSSSRITALNSIPAPVLERPPQLPEPDWQNGSYSDAAMAEWSQSQLLEYALAMRDNLNNAQLHIKARDGIIEATQATIVLQNLFVDKQSQALHAKETKKKTPRTKLSMEGRGRHLTSDEWMEKTAEAARLRDEEVAEKLKRADRREAAKAEKEKLKQQWERIKEDHERAVECWQKRCEEMTAGGVKKKDLPKKPTRPLKPKAAGAVTTAGDPEDS
;
A
#
# COMPACT_ATOMS: atom_id res chain seq x y z
N PRO A 1 -6.04 -7.70 23.68
CA PRO A 1 -4.59 -7.69 23.37
C PRO A 1 -4.27 -6.70 22.23
N SER A 2 -3.79 -5.50 22.59
CA SER A 2 -3.37 -4.47 21.63
C SER A 2 -1.91 -4.71 21.25
N THR A 3 -1.64 -4.94 19.98
CA THR A 3 -0.29 -5.15 19.46
C THR A 3 0.45 -3.81 19.42
N PRO A 4 1.63 -3.65 20.03
CA PRO A 4 2.36 -2.40 20.01
C PRO A 4 2.76 -2.08 18.56
N THR A 5 2.12 -1.07 18.00
CA THR A 5 2.39 -0.63 16.63
C THR A 5 3.70 0.14 16.66
N ARG A 6 4.76 -0.42 16.05
CA ARG A 6 6.08 0.20 15.95
C ARG A 6 5.92 1.53 15.19
N ARG A 7 5.79 2.64 15.91
CA ARG A 7 5.79 3.98 15.32
C ARG A 7 7.15 4.15 14.64
N ARG A 8 7.15 4.18 13.30
CA ARG A 8 8.32 4.62 12.56
C ARG A 8 8.50 6.09 12.90
N ILE A 9 9.53 6.39 13.68
CA ILE A 9 10.00 7.75 13.90
C ILE A 9 10.31 8.30 12.50
N ARG A 10 9.55 9.30 12.07
CA ARG A 10 9.87 10.06 10.86
C ARG A 10 10.95 11.04 11.26
N ASP A 11 12.06 11.00 10.54
CA ASP A 11 13.08 12.02 10.64
C ASP A 11 12.58 13.25 9.87
N PRO A 12 12.31 14.39 10.52
CA PRO A 12 11.80 15.59 9.87
C PRO A 12 12.83 16.26 8.93
N GLU A 13 14.11 15.88 8.99
CA GLU A 13 15.18 16.51 8.21
C GLU A 13 15.48 15.84 6.86
N ILE A 14 14.82 14.72 6.53
CA ILE A 14 15.08 14.08 5.23
C ILE A 14 14.40 14.87 4.11
N ASP A 15 15.23 15.35 3.18
CA ASP A 15 14.80 16.02 1.96
C ASP A 15 13.76 15.16 1.20
N PRO A 16 12.51 15.65 1.03
CA PRO A 16 11.46 14.93 0.32
C PRO A 16 11.81 14.70 -1.16
N GLU A 17 12.74 15.47 -1.72
CA GLU A 17 13.21 15.31 -3.11
C GLU A 17 13.91 13.96 -3.33
N LEU A 18 14.58 13.43 -2.30
CA LEU A 18 15.32 12.16 -2.35
C LEU A 18 14.41 10.92 -2.33
N TYR A 19 13.10 11.10 -2.15
CA TYR A 19 12.16 9.98 -2.14
C TYR A 19 11.72 9.58 -3.54
N THR A 20 11.77 8.28 -3.81
CA THR A 20 11.13 7.70 -4.99
C THR A 20 9.62 8.01 -4.99
N PRO A 21 8.97 8.14 -6.16
CA PRO A 21 7.54 8.46 -6.26
C PRO A 21 6.65 7.55 -5.40
N SER A 22 6.92 6.24 -5.38
CA SER A 22 6.18 5.29 -4.54
C SER A 22 6.34 5.56 -3.04
N LYS A 23 7.52 6.02 -2.60
CA LYS A 23 7.77 6.37 -1.20
C LYS A 23 7.06 7.69 -0.85
N ARG A 24 7.08 8.68 -1.75
CA ARG A 24 6.31 9.94 -1.60
C ARG A 24 4.82 9.66 -1.44
N MET A 25 4.25 8.81 -2.32
CA MET A 25 2.84 8.40 -2.20
C MET A 25 2.55 7.73 -0.85
N ARG A 26 3.37 6.76 -0.41
CA ARG A 26 3.15 6.07 0.87
C ARG A 26 3.22 7.04 2.06
N LEU A 27 4.10 8.04 2.01
CA LEU A 27 4.20 9.07 3.04
C LEU A 27 2.98 9.99 3.05
N MET A 28 2.50 10.40 1.88
CA MET A 28 1.26 11.18 1.73
C MET A 28 0.06 10.39 2.26
N THR A 29 -0.12 9.14 1.82
CA THR A 29 -1.19 8.25 2.27
C THR A 29 -1.18 8.06 3.79
N SER A 30 0.01 7.88 4.39
CA SER A 30 0.12 7.76 5.85
C SER A 30 -0.11 9.08 6.61
N ALA A 31 0.27 10.22 6.03
CA ALA A 31 -0.04 11.53 6.59
C ALA A 31 -1.55 11.78 6.59
N LEU A 32 -2.22 11.54 5.45
CA LEU A 32 -3.69 11.62 5.34
C LEU A 32 -4.39 10.66 6.29
N ALA A 33 -3.91 9.42 6.43
CA ALA A 33 -4.47 8.46 7.37
C ALA A 33 -4.37 8.92 8.84
N SER A 34 -3.42 9.80 9.16
CA SER A 34 -3.19 10.32 10.52
C SER A 34 -4.05 11.54 10.84
N THR A 35 -4.66 12.20 9.85
CA THR A 35 -5.54 13.36 10.09
C THR A 35 -6.98 12.91 10.31
N SER A 36 -7.70 13.59 11.21
CA SER A 36 -9.12 13.28 11.47
C SER A 36 -9.98 13.48 10.23
N SER A 37 -9.70 14.54 9.46
CA SER A 37 -10.41 14.90 8.23
C SER A 37 -9.95 14.12 6.99
N GLY A 38 -8.68 13.69 6.89
CA GLY A 38 -8.15 13.01 5.70
C GLY A 38 -8.20 11.49 5.78
N SER A 39 -8.34 10.91 6.99
CA SER A 39 -8.28 9.47 7.19
C SER A 39 -9.38 8.70 6.45
N PHE A 40 -10.53 9.34 6.23
CA PHE A 40 -11.60 8.74 5.46
C PHE A 40 -11.24 8.61 3.98
N LEU A 41 -10.28 9.35 3.42
CA LEU A 41 -9.90 9.18 2.01
C LEU A 41 -9.08 7.91 1.78
N VAL A 42 -8.28 7.53 2.78
CA VAL A 42 -7.35 6.41 2.69
C VAL A 42 -7.93 5.12 3.29
N SER A 43 -8.82 5.24 4.27
CA SER A 43 -9.41 4.06 4.92
C SER A 43 -10.41 3.34 4.02
N SER A 44 -10.65 2.06 4.30
CA SER A 44 -11.70 1.25 3.66
C SER A 44 -13.11 1.60 4.12
N SER A 45 -13.27 2.58 5.01
CA SER A 45 -14.56 3.05 5.49
C SER A 45 -15.40 3.62 4.33
N ARG A 46 -16.72 3.43 4.36
CA ARG A 46 -17.59 3.97 3.31
C ARG A 46 -17.71 5.49 3.44
N ILE A 47 -17.69 6.19 2.31
CA ILE A 47 -18.11 7.58 2.27
C ILE A 47 -19.60 7.64 2.58
N THR A 48 -19.96 8.45 3.58
CA THR A 48 -21.33 8.81 3.91
C THR A 48 -21.57 10.27 3.51
N ALA A 49 -22.83 10.70 3.44
CA ALA A 49 -23.17 12.10 3.14
C ALA A 49 -22.64 13.10 4.18
N LEU A 50 -22.22 12.61 5.36
CA LEU A 50 -21.58 13.43 6.40
C LEU A 50 -20.11 13.76 6.06
N ASN A 51 -19.49 13.00 5.16
CA ASN A 51 -18.12 13.25 4.73
C ASN A 51 -18.15 14.22 3.55
N SER A 52 -18.03 15.52 3.85
CA SER A 52 -17.85 16.56 2.84
C SER A 52 -16.40 17.03 2.85
N ILE A 53 -15.85 17.30 1.67
CA ILE A 53 -14.56 17.99 1.54
C ILE A 53 -14.82 19.50 1.58
N PRO A 54 -14.00 20.27 2.32
CA PRO A 54 -14.09 21.72 2.29
C PRO A 54 -13.93 22.26 0.86
N ALA A 55 -14.65 23.33 0.54
CA ALA A 55 -14.50 24.02 -0.74
C ALA A 55 -13.03 24.44 -0.95
N PRO A 56 -12.54 24.44 -2.20
CA PRO A 56 -11.18 24.86 -2.47
C PRO A 56 -10.99 26.31 -2.01
N VAL A 57 -9.96 26.54 -1.20
CA VAL A 57 -9.63 27.88 -0.72
C VAL A 57 -8.83 28.57 -1.82
N LEU A 58 -9.43 29.59 -2.42
CA LEU A 58 -8.72 30.47 -3.36
C LEU A 58 -7.97 31.52 -2.55
N GLU A 59 -6.75 31.18 -2.16
CA GLU A 59 -5.87 32.12 -1.46
C GLU A 59 -5.45 33.24 -2.41
N ARG A 60 -5.53 34.48 -1.93
CA ARG A 60 -4.93 35.61 -2.62
C ARG A 60 -3.46 35.75 -2.20
N PRO A 61 -2.57 36.14 -3.13
CA PRO A 61 -1.22 36.51 -2.77
C PRO A 61 -1.20 37.54 -1.63
N PRO A 62 -0.28 37.42 -0.67
CA PRO A 62 -0.09 38.44 0.35
C PRO A 62 0.27 39.77 -0.33
N GLN A 63 -0.15 40.88 0.28
CA GLN A 63 0.25 42.21 -0.18
C GLN A 63 1.73 42.42 0.16
N LEU A 64 2.59 42.13 -0.81
CA LEU A 64 4.03 42.34 -0.72
C LEU A 64 4.42 43.58 -1.53
N PRO A 65 5.47 44.33 -1.14
CA PRO A 65 6.00 45.43 -1.92
C PRO A 65 6.33 44.96 -3.35
N GLU A 66 5.83 45.67 -4.36
CA GLU A 66 6.16 45.35 -5.75
C GLU A 66 7.65 45.66 -6.01
N PRO A 67 8.41 44.76 -6.65
CA PRO A 67 9.80 45.06 -6.99
C PRO A 67 9.85 46.18 -8.02
N ASP A 68 10.72 47.17 -7.79
CA ASP A 68 10.91 48.25 -8.74
C ASP A 68 11.84 47.80 -9.88
N TRP A 69 11.25 47.46 -11.01
CA TRP A 69 11.99 46.99 -12.19
C TRP A 69 12.56 48.13 -13.03
N GLN A 70 12.26 49.39 -12.73
CA GLN A 70 12.77 50.53 -13.50
C GLN A 70 14.30 50.63 -13.40
N ASN A 71 14.84 50.22 -12.25
CA ASN A 71 16.26 50.21 -11.96
C ASN A 71 17.05 49.25 -12.87
N GLY A 72 16.43 48.22 -13.44
CA GLY A 72 17.12 47.29 -14.35
C GLY A 72 17.39 47.84 -15.76
N SER A 73 16.87 49.02 -16.10
CA SER A 73 16.91 49.56 -17.47
C SER A 73 18.04 50.55 -17.75
N TYR A 74 18.90 50.87 -16.77
CA TYR A 74 20.02 51.77 -16.99
C TYR A 74 21.02 51.16 -17.98
N SER A 75 21.46 51.96 -18.96
CA SER A 75 22.49 51.53 -19.89
C SER A 75 23.87 51.54 -19.23
N ASP A 76 24.76 50.65 -19.67
CA ASP A 76 26.15 50.61 -19.18
C ASP A 76 26.87 51.96 -19.36
N ALA A 77 26.53 52.70 -20.41
CA ALA A 77 27.06 54.04 -20.66
C ALA A 77 26.62 55.06 -19.60
N ALA A 78 25.37 54.99 -19.13
CA ALA A 78 24.87 55.87 -18.07
C ALA A 78 25.52 55.54 -16.72
N MET A 79 25.78 54.25 -16.44
CA MET A 79 26.43 53.82 -15.20
C MET A 79 27.92 54.18 -15.15
N ALA A 80 28.59 54.36 -16.29
CA ALA A 80 30.00 54.74 -16.34
C ALA A 80 30.28 56.16 -15.82
N GLU A 81 29.27 57.05 -15.87
CA GLU A 81 29.37 58.42 -15.35
C GLU A 81 29.03 58.54 -13.85
N TRP A 82 28.61 57.44 -13.21
CA TRP A 82 28.16 57.48 -11.82
C TRP A 82 29.31 57.58 -10.83
N SER A 83 29.06 58.34 -9.76
CA SER A 83 29.92 58.34 -8.59
C SER A 83 29.85 57.01 -7.84
N GLN A 84 30.91 56.70 -7.07
CA GLN A 84 30.96 55.49 -6.24
C GLN A 84 29.76 55.38 -5.27
N SER A 85 29.28 56.51 -4.73
CA SER A 85 28.13 56.53 -3.84
C SER A 85 26.83 56.16 -4.56
N GLN A 86 26.63 56.64 -5.79
CA GLN A 86 25.45 56.30 -6.60
C GLN A 86 25.44 54.82 -6.97
N LEU A 87 26.59 54.25 -7.35
CA LEU A 87 26.72 52.82 -7.62
C LEU A 87 26.38 51.96 -6.40
N LEU A 88 26.79 52.40 -5.19
CA LEU A 88 26.49 51.70 -3.95
C LEU A 88 24.99 51.76 -3.61
N GLU A 89 24.36 52.93 -3.75
CA GLU A 89 22.91 53.10 -3.53
C GLU A 89 22.10 52.23 -4.51
N TYR A 90 22.48 52.24 -5.79
CA TYR A 90 21.88 51.39 -6.80
C TYR A 90 22.03 49.89 -6.48
N ALA A 91 23.23 49.45 -6.07
CA ALA A 91 23.47 48.06 -5.70
C ALA A 91 22.60 47.62 -4.50
N LEU A 92 22.41 48.50 -3.52
CA LEU A 92 21.50 48.26 -2.39
C LEU A 92 20.04 48.18 -2.85
N ALA A 93 19.58 49.12 -3.67
CA ALA A 93 18.22 49.10 -4.23
C ALA A 93 17.95 47.83 -5.05
N MET A 94 18.91 47.40 -5.87
CA MET A 94 18.82 46.16 -6.64
C MET A 94 18.78 44.92 -5.75
N ARG A 95 19.55 44.90 -4.65
CA ARG A 95 19.49 43.82 -3.66
C ARG A 95 18.12 43.74 -3.00
N ASP A 96 17.55 44.87 -2.62
CA ASP A 96 16.22 44.91 -2.00
C ASP A 96 15.12 44.50 -2.98
N ASN A 97 15.21 44.94 -4.24
CA ASN A 97 14.31 44.49 -5.31
C ASN A 97 14.41 42.99 -5.56
N LEU A 98 15.63 42.43 -5.58
CA LEU A 98 15.83 40.99 -5.71
C LEU A 98 15.22 40.22 -4.53
N ASN A 99 15.42 40.71 -3.31
CA ASN A 99 14.82 40.11 -2.11
C ASN A 99 13.29 40.14 -2.19
N ASN A 100 12.69 41.27 -2.60
CA ASN A 100 11.25 41.41 -2.78
C ASN A 100 10.74 40.43 -3.85
N ALA A 101 11.41 40.33 -4.99
CA ALA A 101 11.06 39.38 -6.04
C ALA A 101 11.12 37.93 -5.56
N GLN A 102 12.15 37.56 -4.79
CA GLN A 102 12.26 36.23 -4.18
C GLN A 102 11.13 35.95 -3.19
N LEU A 103 10.70 36.95 -2.40
CA LEU A 103 9.56 36.82 -1.50
C LEU A 103 8.25 36.60 -2.28
N HIS A 104 8.04 37.31 -3.38
CA HIS A 104 6.90 37.10 -4.27
C HIS A 104 6.88 35.69 -4.87
N ILE A 105 8.03 35.20 -5.35
CA ILE A 105 8.15 33.84 -5.88
C ILE A 105 7.78 32.82 -4.82
N LYS A 106 8.40 32.89 -3.63
CA LYS A 106 8.11 31.97 -2.52
C LYS A 106 6.64 31.99 -2.10
N ALA A 107 6.03 33.17 -2.03
CA ALA A 107 4.61 33.30 -1.68
C ALA A 107 3.70 32.67 -2.75
N ARG A 108 4.01 32.88 -4.03
CA ARG A 108 3.25 32.30 -5.14
C ARG A 108 3.41 30.79 -5.21
N ASP A 109 4.63 30.28 -5.04
CA ASP A 109 4.91 28.85 -5.02
C ASP A 109 4.13 28.16 -3.90
N GLY A 110 4.10 28.74 -2.70
CA GLY A 110 3.28 28.22 -1.60
C GLY A 110 1.79 28.14 -1.92
N ILE A 111 1.22 29.16 -2.59
CA ILE A 111 -0.19 29.16 -3.02
C ILE A 111 -0.44 28.10 -4.10
N ILE A 112 0.48 27.94 -5.04
CA ILE A 112 0.38 26.94 -6.10
C ILE A 112 0.41 25.54 -5.48
N GLU A 113 1.34 25.28 -4.56
CA GLU A 113 1.44 24.01 -3.83
C GLU A 113 0.15 23.70 -3.04
N ALA A 114 -0.38 24.67 -2.31
CA ALA A 114 -1.64 24.52 -1.57
C ALA A 114 -2.83 24.21 -2.49
N THR A 115 -2.89 24.89 -3.64
CA THR A 115 -3.91 24.67 -4.67
C THR A 115 -3.80 23.27 -5.26
N GLN A 116 -2.59 22.85 -5.64
CA GLN A 116 -2.32 21.52 -6.17
C GLN A 116 -2.68 20.42 -5.16
N ALA A 117 -2.32 20.60 -3.88
CA ALA A 117 -2.68 19.66 -2.82
C ALA A 117 -4.21 19.52 -2.67
N THR A 118 -4.93 20.63 -2.77
CA THR A 118 -6.40 20.66 -2.74
C THR A 118 -7.01 19.91 -3.92
N ILE A 119 -6.47 20.08 -5.14
CA ILE A 119 -6.93 19.35 -6.33
C ILE A 119 -6.73 17.84 -6.16
N VAL A 120 -5.57 17.40 -5.65
CA VAL A 120 -5.30 15.98 -5.39
C VAL A 120 -6.30 15.41 -4.38
N LEU A 121 -6.60 16.14 -3.30
CA LEU A 121 -7.60 15.74 -2.31
C LEU A 121 -9.00 15.60 -2.92
N GLN A 122 -9.42 16.54 -3.77
CA GLN A 122 -10.71 16.48 -4.46
C GLN A 122 -10.79 15.29 -5.41
N ASN A 123 -9.73 15.01 -6.17
CA ASN A 123 -9.69 13.85 -7.06
C ASN A 123 -9.82 12.54 -6.28
N LEU A 124 -9.07 12.37 -5.18
CA LEU A 124 -9.17 11.18 -4.33
C LEU A 124 -10.58 10.97 -3.77
N PHE A 125 -11.29 12.06 -3.49
CA PHE A 125 -12.67 12.00 -3.00
C PHE A 125 -13.65 11.59 -4.08
N VAL A 126 -13.55 12.19 -5.26
CA VAL A 126 -14.38 11.83 -6.42
C VAL A 126 -14.17 10.36 -6.78
N ASP A 127 -12.93 9.88 -6.80
CA ASP A 127 -12.61 8.48 -7.05
C ASP A 127 -13.29 7.57 -6.02
N LYS A 128 -13.21 7.93 -4.74
CA LYS A 128 -13.82 7.13 -3.68
C LYS A 128 -15.35 7.19 -3.71
N GLN A 129 -15.96 8.32 -4.09
CA GLN A 129 -17.39 8.41 -4.33
C GLN A 129 -17.81 7.53 -5.51
N SER A 130 -17.06 7.59 -6.61
CA SER A 130 -17.29 6.77 -7.80
C SER A 130 -17.21 5.27 -7.46
N GLN A 131 -16.19 4.84 -6.71
CA GLN A 131 -16.10 3.47 -6.21
C GLN A 131 -17.29 3.08 -5.32
N ALA A 132 -17.76 3.99 -4.46
CA ALA A 132 -18.90 3.73 -3.59
C ALA A 132 -20.22 3.64 -4.38
N LEU A 133 -20.41 4.48 -5.40
CA LEU A 133 -21.54 4.43 -6.33
C LEU A 133 -21.50 3.16 -7.15
N HIS A 134 -20.36 2.86 -7.79
CA HIS A 134 -20.15 1.63 -8.54
C HIS A 134 -20.40 0.39 -7.67
N ALA A 135 -19.92 0.36 -6.41
CA ALA A 135 -20.19 -0.74 -5.49
C ALA A 135 -21.68 -0.87 -5.10
N LYS A 136 -22.46 0.23 -5.12
CA LYS A 136 -23.92 0.20 -4.91
C LYS A 136 -24.66 -0.26 -6.16
N GLU A 137 -24.25 0.21 -7.33
CA GLU A 137 -24.82 -0.17 -8.63
C GLU A 137 -24.53 -1.64 -8.97
N THR A 138 -23.32 -2.10 -8.68
CA THR A 138 -22.87 -3.48 -8.90
C THR A 138 -23.12 -4.41 -7.72
N LYS A 139 -23.58 -3.91 -6.56
CA LYS A 139 -24.13 -4.74 -5.48
C LYS A 139 -25.38 -5.42 -6.04
N LYS A 140 -25.11 -6.57 -6.65
CA LYS A 140 -25.99 -7.47 -7.39
C LYS A 140 -27.46 -7.06 -7.28
N LYS A 141 -28.03 -6.65 -8.41
CA LYS A 141 -29.36 -7.11 -8.83
C LYS A 141 -29.38 -8.59 -8.48
N THR A 142 -29.99 -8.95 -7.34
CA THR A 142 -30.15 -10.36 -7.01
C THR A 142 -30.80 -11.02 -8.23
N PRO A 143 -30.60 -12.30 -8.51
CA PRO A 143 -31.38 -12.95 -9.57
C PRO A 143 -32.89 -12.76 -9.36
N ARG A 144 -33.37 -12.46 -8.13
CA ARG A 144 -34.75 -12.00 -7.86
C ARG A 144 -35.08 -10.63 -8.49
N THR A 145 -34.12 -9.71 -8.61
CA THR A 145 -34.32 -8.35 -9.16
C THR A 145 -34.08 -8.26 -10.66
N LYS A 146 -33.59 -9.32 -11.33
CA LYS A 146 -33.52 -9.35 -12.81
C LYS A 146 -34.89 -9.50 -13.48
N LEU A 147 -35.97 -9.72 -12.71
CA LEU A 147 -37.32 -9.88 -13.26
C LEU A 147 -37.93 -8.60 -13.84
N SER A 148 -37.31 -7.44 -13.58
CA SER A 148 -37.72 -6.14 -14.12
C SER A 148 -36.61 -5.57 -15.01
N MET A 149 -36.39 -6.18 -16.18
CA MET A 149 -35.39 -5.69 -17.14
C MET A 149 -35.75 -4.32 -17.75
N GLU A 150 -36.99 -3.85 -17.64
CA GLU A 150 -37.45 -2.62 -18.33
C GLU A 150 -38.36 -1.68 -17.51
N GLY A 151 -38.49 -1.88 -16.19
CA GLY A 151 -39.31 -1.00 -15.34
C GLY A 151 -40.82 -1.01 -15.62
N ARG A 152 -41.31 -1.81 -16.57
CA ARG A 152 -42.74 -2.05 -16.82
C ARG A 152 -43.13 -3.42 -16.29
N GLY A 153 -44.19 -3.48 -15.49
CA GLY A 153 -44.76 -4.73 -15.00
C GLY A 153 -45.31 -5.55 -16.17
N ARG A 154 -44.53 -6.49 -16.71
CA ARG A 154 -45.03 -7.50 -17.64
C ARG A 154 -45.66 -8.63 -16.84
N HIS A 155 -46.85 -9.06 -17.22
CA HIS A 155 -47.43 -10.32 -16.74
C HIS A 155 -46.58 -11.47 -17.29
N LEU A 156 -45.82 -12.12 -16.40
CA LEU A 156 -44.94 -13.24 -16.72
C LEU A 156 -45.74 -14.54 -16.62
N THR A 157 -46.50 -14.85 -17.67
CA THR A 157 -47.09 -16.18 -17.90
C THR A 157 -46.50 -16.85 -19.15
N SER A 158 -45.51 -16.26 -19.82
CA SER A 158 -44.88 -16.86 -20.99
C SER A 158 -43.84 -17.93 -20.62
N ASP A 159 -43.72 -18.95 -21.46
CA ASP A 159 -42.75 -20.06 -21.35
C ASP A 159 -41.29 -19.57 -21.15
N GLU A 160 -40.98 -18.39 -21.68
CA GLU A 160 -39.69 -17.71 -21.48
C GLU A 160 -39.37 -17.44 -19.99
N TRP A 161 -40.38 -17.27 -19.14
CA TRP A 161 -40.19 -17.11 -17.69
C TRP A 161 -39.78 -18.43 -17.02
N MET A 162 -40.40 -19.53 -17.45
CA MET A 162 -40.08 -20.87 -16.95
C MET A 162 -38.63 -21.24 -17.31
N GLU A 163 -38.21 -20.96 -18.54
CA GLU A 163 -36.85 -21.19 -19.02
C GLU A 163 -35.82 -20.35 -18.22
N LYS A 164 -36.05 -19.04 -18.08
CA LYS A 164 -35.16 -18.16 -17.28
C LYS A 164 -35.10 -18.54 -15.81
N THR A 165 -36.19 -19.05 -15.25
CA THR A 165 -36.24 -19.52 -13.85
C THR A 165 -35.47 -20.83 -13.69
N ALA A 166 -35.58 -21.74 -14.66
CA ALA A 166 -34.83 -22.99 -14.70
C ALA A 166 -33.32 -22.75 -14.87
N GLU A 167 -32.91 -21.84 -15.76
CA GLU A 167 -31.51 -21.43 -15.89
C GLU A 167 -30.96 -20.82 -14.60
N ALA A 168 -31.74 -19.95 -13.95
CA ALA A 168 -31.35 -19.36 -12.68
C ALA A 168 -31.25 -20.39 -11.54
N ALA A 169 -32.05 -21.46 -11.57
CA ALA A 169 -31.95 -22.57 -10.63
C ALA A 169 -30.66 -23.38 -10.89
N ARG A 170 -30.38 -23.74 -12.15
CA ARG A 170 -29.15 -24.46 -12.54
C ARG A 170 -27.89 -23.73 -12.10
N LEU A 171 -27.82 -22.42 -12.33
CA LEU A 171 -26.68 -21.60 -11.91
C LEU A 171 -26.50 -21.58 -10.37
N ARG A 172 -27.59 -21.63 -9.61
CA ARG A 172 -27.51 -21.73 -8.14
C ARG A 172 -27.00 -23.09 -7.70
N ASP A 173 -27.48 -24.16 -8.32
CA ASP A 173 -27.06 -25.52 -8.01
C ASP A 173 -25.58 -25.72 -8.34
N GLU A 174 -25.11 -25.18 -9.46
CA GLU A 174 -23.68 -25.14 -9.82
C GLU A 174 -22.84 -24.34 -8.80
N GLU A 175 -23.32 -23.18 -8.35
CA GLU A 175 -22.62 -22.37 -7.33
C GLU A 175 -22.54 -23.10 -5.97
N VAL A 176 -23.61 -23.80 -5.58
CA VAL A 176 -23.64 -24.62 -4.36
C VAL A 176 -22.69 -25.81 -4.50
N ALA A 177 -22.70 -26.50 -5.64
CA ALA A 177 -21.78 -27.61 -5.92
C ALA A 177 -20.30 -27.16 -5.86
N GLU A 178 -19.98 -26.01 -6.45
CA GLU A 178 -18.62 -25.45 -6.38
C GLU A 178 -18.20 -25.06 -4.94
N LYS A 179 -19.14 -24.55 -4.13
CA LYS A 179 -18.88 -24.28 -2.72
C LYS A 179 -18.59 -25.55 -1.93
N LEU A 180 -19.33 -26.63 -2.18
CA LEU A 180 -19.11 -27.94 -1.56
C LEU A 180 -17.74 -28.50 -1.96
N LYS A 181 -17.40 -28.55 -3.26
CA LYS A 181 -16.07 -28.98 -3.73
C LYS A 181 -14.93 -28.18 -3.08
N ARG A 182 -15.10 -26.87 -2.90
CA ARG A 182 -14.10 -26.02 -2.23
C ARG A 182 -13.99 -26.33 -0.73
N ALA A 183 -15.08 -26.68 -0.07
CA ALA A 183 -15.06 -27.11 1.33
C ALA A 183 -14.31 -28.44 1.47
N ASP A 184 -14.64 -29.43 0.64
CA ASP A 184 -14.00 -30.75 0.63
C ASP A 184 -12.50 -30.64 0.38
N ARG A 185 -12.08 -29.80 -0.59
CA ARG A 185 -10.66 -29.56 -0.86
C ARG A 185 -9.93 -28.94 0.34
N ARG A 186 -10.60 -28.06 1.10
CA ARG A 186 -10.02 -27.47 2.32
C ARG A 186 -9.90 -28.48 3.43
N GLU A 187 -10.86 -29.38 3.58
CA GLU A 187 -10.81 -30.45 4.58
C GLU A 187 -9.74 -31.49 4.25
N ALA A 188 -9.64 -31.91 2.98
CA ALA A 188 -8.57 -32.79 2.51
C ALA A 188 -7.18 -32.17 2.76
N ALA A 189 -7.00 -30.88 2.43
CA ALA A 189 -5.74 -30.18 2.68
C ALA A 189 -5.40 -30.07 4.18
N LYS A 190 -6.39 -29.89 5.05
CA LYS A 190 -6.19 -29.90 6.52
C LYS A 190 -5.78 -31.29 7.00
N ALA A 191 -6.45 -32.35 6.52
CA ALA A 191 -6.13 -33.73 6.88
C ALA A 191 -4.69 -34.11 6.48
N GLU A 192 -4.26 -33.75 5.27
CA GLU A 192 -2.89 -33.98 4.81
C GLU A 192 -1.84 -33.20 5.63
N LYS A 193 -2.16 -31.95 6.00
CA LYS A 193 -1.28 -31.15 6.86
C LYS A 193 -1.14 -31.76 8.26
N GLU A 194 -2.21 -32.32 8.82
CA GLU A 194 -2.17 -32.97 10.13
C GLU A 194 -1.36 -34.27 10.09
N LYS A 195 -1.52 -35.10 9.03
CA LYS A 195 -0.68 -36.29 8.83
C LYS A 195 0.81 -35.94 8.76
N LEU A 196 1.18 -34.91 8.00
CA LEU A 196 2.56 -34.43 7.90
C LEU A 196 3.09 -33.91 9.25
N LYS A 197 2.24 -33.27 10.05
CA LYS A 197 2.60 -32.80 11.39
C LYS A 197 2.86 -33.99 12.33
N GLN A 198 1.99 -35.00 12.32
CA GLN A 198 2.19 -36.22 13.12
C GLN A 198 3.46 -36.98 12.73
N GLN A 199 3.74 -37.10 11.43
CA GLN A 199 5.00 -37.69 10.96
C GLN A 199 6.22 -36.90 11.44
N TRP A 200 6.15 -35.56 11.40
CA TRP A 200 7.25 -34.72 11.85
C TRP A 200 7.49 -34.81 13.35
N GLU A 201 6.45 -34.91 14.18
CA GLU A 201 6.62 -35.10 15.63
C GLU A 201 7.26 -36.47 15.92
N ARG A 202 6.84 -37.55 15.27
CA ARG A 202 7.51 -38.87 15.41
C ARG A 202 9.00 -38.80 15.05
N ILE A 203 9.32 -38.14 13.95
CA ILE A 203 10.72 -37.95 13.49
C ILE A 203 11.54 -37.15 14.53
N LYS A 204 10.95 -36.15 15.19
CA LYS A 204 11.63 -35.43 16.27
C LYS A 204 11.87 -36.33 17.48
N GLU A 205 10.86 -37.07 17.92
CA GLU A 205 10.96 -37.98 19.07
C GLU A 205 12.02 -39.06 18.84
N ASP A 206 12.10 -39.61 17.62
CA ASP A 206 13.15 -40.57 17.24
C ASP A 206 14.54 -39.93 17.26
N HIS A 207 14.66 -38.69 16.79
CA HIS A 207 15.93 -37.95 16.80
C HIS A 207 16.38 -37.58 18.21
N GLU A 208 15.46 -37.15 19.08
CA GLU A 208 15.73 -36.85 20.48
C GLU A 208 16.24 -38.10 21.20
N ARG A 209 15.56 -39.24 21.03
CA ARG A 209 16.03 -40.54 21.55
C ARG A 209 17.42 -40.92 21.02
N ALA A 210 17.68 -40.70 19.73
CA ALA A 210 18.99 -40.98 19.14
C ALA A 210 20.10 -40.08 19.73
N VAL A 211 19.80 -38.80 20.00
CA VAL A 211 20.74 -37.86 20.63
C VAL A 211 21.01 -38.23 22.08
N GLU A 212 19.99 -38.65 22.84
CA GLU A 212 20.15 -39.13 24.22
C GLU A 212 21.03 -40.39 24.28
N CYS A 213 20.76 -41.38 23.42
CA CYS A 213 21.59 -42.59 23.32
C CYS A 213 23.04 -42.27 22.91
N TRP A 214 23.23 -41.34 21.97
CA TRP A 214 24.55 -40.87 21.57
C TRP A 214 25.28 -40.17 22.72
N GLN A 215 24.58 -39.33 23.48
CA GLN A 215 25.16 -38.60 24.61
C GLN A 215 25.62 -39.57 25.71
N LYS A 216 24.77 -40.54 26.10
CA LYS A 216 25.15 -41.59 27.06
C LYS A 216 26.39 -42.36 26.59
N ARG A 217 26.45 -42.75 25.32
CA ARG A 217 27.61 -43.46 24.75
C ARG A 217 28.88 -42.59 24.73
N CYS A 218 28.74 -41.28 24.51
CA CYS A 218 29.88 -40.36 24.58
C CYS A 218 30.38 -40.17 26.01
N GLU A 219 29.47 -40.11 26.99
CA GLU A 219 29.79 -40.05 28.42
C GLU A 219 30.54 -41.32 28.86
N GLU A 220 30.07 -42.51 28.47
CA GLU A 220 30.73 -43.80 28.72
C GLU A 220 32.14 -43.85 28.11
N MET A 221 32.32 -43.43 26.86
CA MET A 221 33.65 -43.44 26.22
C MET A 221 34.60 -42.38 26.79
N THR A 222 34.07 -41.26 27.25
CA THR A 222 34.87 -40.23 27.95
C THR A 222 35.34 -40.75 29.31
N ALA A 223 34.47 -41.47 30.05
CA ALA A 223 34.84 -42.13 31.30
C ALA A 223 35.90 -43.24 31.09
N GLY A 224 35.89 -43.90 29.94
CA GLY A 224 36.90 -44.87 29.52
C GLY A 224 38.23 -44.28 29.02
N GLY A 225 38.42 -42.95 29.07
CA GLY A 225 39.68 -42.29 28.71
C GLY A 225 39.90 -42.09 27.20
N VAL A 226 38.87 -42.26 26.38
CA VAL A 226 38.95 -42.03 24.92
C VAL A 226 39.08 -40.53 24.64
N LYS A 227 40.02 -40.16 23.76
CA LYS A 227 40.24 -38.76 23.37
C LYS A 227 39.02 -38.21 22.63
N LYS A 228 38.71 -36.93 22.83
CA LYS A 228 37.53 -36.26 22.23
C LYS A 228 37.47 -36.33 20.69
N LYS A 229 38.60 -36.55 20.01
CA LYS A 229 38.67 -36.65 18.55
C LYS A 229 38.10 -37.98 18.01
N ASP A 230 38.05 -39.01 18.85
CA ASP A 230 37.60 -40.36 18.49
C ASP A 230 36.15 -40.63 18.93
N LEU A 231 35.45 -39.61 19.46
CA LEU A 231 34.04 -39.70 19.79
C LEU A 231 33.17 -39.81 18.52
N PRO A 232 32.07 -40.58 18.56
CA PRO A 232 31.18 -40.72 17.42
C PRO A 232 30.57 -39.37 17.07
N LYS A 233 30.36 -39.11 15.78
CA LYS A 233 29.71 -37.89 15.32
C LYS A 233 28.27 -37.82 15.84
N LYS A 234 27.84 -36.62 16.22
CA LYS A 234 26.48 -36.37 16.68
C LYS A 234 25.47 -36.74 15.58
N PRO A 235 24.34 -37.40 15.91
CA PRO A 235 23.30 -37.70 14.95
C PRO A 235 22.84 -36.42 14.24
N THR A 236 22.74 -36.47 12.91
CA THR A 236 22.24 -35.35 12.10
C THR A 236 20.71 -35.32 12.17
N ARG A 237 20.13 -34.13 12.35
CA ARG A 237 18.67 -33.99 12.40
C ARG A 237 18.07 -34.25 11.00
N PRO A 238 17.10 -35.18 10.87
CA PRO A 238 16.42 -35.39 9.60
C PRO A 238 15.62 -34.14 9.18
N LEU A 239 15.56 -33.91 7.87
CA LEU A 239 14.82 -32.80 7.29
C LEU A 239 13.31 -33.03 7.42
N LYS A 240 12.55 -31.94 7.54
CA LYS A 240 11.09 -31.99 7.62
C LYS A 240 10.51 -32.60 6.34
N PRO A 241 9.58 -33.58 6.44
CA PRO A 241 8.89 -34.14 5.28
C PRO A 241 8.21 -33.02 4.47
N LYS A 242 8.49 -32.97 3.16
CA LYS A 242 7.80 -32.08 2.23
C LYS A 242 6.54 -32.79 1.71
N ALA A 243 5.43 -32.06 1.65
CA ALA A 243 4.24 -32.53 0.94
C ALA A 243 4.60 -32.82 -0.53
N ALA A 244 4.01 -33.86 -1.11
CA ALA A 244 4.33 -34.41 -2.44
C ALA A 244 4.03 -33.49 -3.66
N GLY A 245 4.01 -32.17 -3.48
CA GLY A 245 3.82 -31.18 -4.54
C GLY A 245 4.91 -30.11 -4.64
N ALA A 246 5.96 -30.17 -3.81
CA ALA A 246 7.11 -29.29 -3.96
C ALA A 246 8.10 -29.90 -4.98
N VAL A 247 7.65 -30.05 -6.23
CA VAL A 247 8.53 -30.27 -7.37
C VAL A 247 9.49 -29.10 -7.44
N THR A 248 10.77 -29.42 -7.36
CA THR A 248 11.87 -28.56 -7.75
C THR A 248 11.65 -28.09 -9.19
N THR A 249 11.26 -26.83 -9.37
CA THR A 249 11.51 -26.09 -10.61
C THR A 249 13.02 -25.94 -10.73
N ALA A 250 13.67 -26.94 -11.32
CA ALA A 250 15.02 -26.87 -11.83
C ALA A 250 14.92 -27.02 -13.35
N GLY A 251 15.36 -25.99 -14.08
CA GLY A 251 15.49 -25.98 -15.54
C GLY A 251 14.47 -25.10 -16.25
N ASP A 252 14.72 -23.80 -16.30
CA ASP A 252 14.42 -23.00 -17.49
C ASP A 252 15.39 -23.45 -18.59
N PRO A 253 14.94 -23.98 -19.74
CA PRO A 253 15.71 -23.92 -20.97
C PRO A 253 15.48 -22.56 -21.64
N GLU A 254 16.57 -21.86 -21.92
CA GLU A 254 16.61 -20.68 -22.78
C GLU A 254 15.93 -20.96 -24.13
N ASP A 255 14.96 -20.11 -24.48
CA ASP A 255 14.45 -19.98 -25.85
C ASP A 255 15.53 -19.28 -26.70
N SER A 256 15.89 -19.94 -27.80
CA SER A 256 16.57 -19.36 -28.97
C SER A 256 15.56 -18.75 -29.93
#